data_AF-A0A957UBH7-F1
#
_entry.id   AF-A0A957UBH7-F1
#
_cell.length_a   1.000
_cell.length_b   1.000
_cell.length_c   1.000
_cell.angle_alpha   90.00
_cell.angle_beta   90.00
_cell.angle_gamma   90.00
#
_symmetry.space_group_name_H-M   'P 1'
#
loop_
_entity.id
_entity.type
_entity.pdbx_description
1 polymer ?
#
loop_
_entity_poly.entity_id
_entity_poly.type
_entity_poly.pdbx_seq_one_letter_code
_entity_poly.pdbx_strand_id
1 'polypeptide(L)'
;MTTASDHEEKVLRYRVGQRVVHATLAISFLMLLFTGLMILWPPMAGLAAGGTSGIIHRVGAILFMAVPILYLIVDRRGAKELLVESFTYDKDDLAWFKHMGQYFLGHAVGMPPQGRLNAGQKLHHAGVVITSATVVISGIFMWYAKGSLGATGLAMAATIHDLSML
;
A
#
# COMPACT_ATOMS: atom_id res chain seq x y z
N MET A 1 -6.54 -0.75 52.00
CA MET A 1 -6.64 0.10 50.81
C MET A 1 -5.56 -0.40 49.84
N THR A 2 -5.92 -1.39 49.02
CA THR A 2 -5.00 -2.13 48.15
C THR A 2 -5.03 -1.49 46.78
N THR A 3 -3.87 -1.03 46.31
CA THR A 3 -3.67 -0.47 44.97
C THR A 3 -3.83 -1.59 43.96
N ALA A 4 -4.94 -1.60 43.23
CA ALA A 4 -5.07 -2.42 42.03
C ALA A 4 -3.99 -1.98 41.04
N SER A 5 -3.08 -2.89 40.69
CA SER A 5 -2.15 -2.69 39.59
C SER A 5 -2.96 -2.58 38.30
N ASP A 6 -2.91 -1.40 37.66
CA ASP A 6 -3.46 -1.13 36.33
C ASP A 6 -2.70 -1.97 35.29
N HIS A 7 -2.99 -3.26 35.23
CA HIS A 7 -2.53 -4.10 34.13
C HIS A 7 -3.44 -3.80 32.94
N GLU A 8 -2.98 -2.93 32.03
CA GLU A 8 -3.63 -2.75 30.73
C GLU A 8 -3.83 -4.10 30.05
N GLU A 9 -5.09 -4.52 29.89
CA GLU A 9 -5.45 -5.71 29.14
C GLU A 9 -5.17 -5.46 27.64
N LYS A 10 -4.14 -6.12 27.11
CA LYS A 10 -3.74 -5.99 25.70
C LYS A 10 -4.44 -7.05 24.86
N VAL A 11 -5.16 -6.60 23.83
CA VAL A 11 -5.76 -7.48 22.81
C VAL A 11 -4.82 -7.61 21.61
N LEU A 12 -4.65 -8.83 21.10
CA LEU A 12 -3.85 -9.08 19.90
C LEU A 12 -4.56 -8.52 18.65
N ARG A 13 -4.17 -7.31 18.22
CA ARG A 13 -4.74 -6.66 17.04
C ARG A 13 -4.16 -7.17 15.70
N TYR A 14 -2.86 -7.41 15.65
CA TYR A 14 -2.16 -7.86 14.44
C TYR A 14 -1.24 -9.04 14.75
N ARG A 15 -1.30 -10.09 13.93
CA ARG A 15 -0.45 -11.28 14.03
C ARG A 15 0.97 -10.95 13.59
N VAL A 16 1.95 -11.72 14.05
CA VAL A 16 3.37 -11.57 13.67
C VAL A 16 3.52 -11.58 12.14
N GLY A 17 2.83 -12.49 11.46
CA GLY A 17 2.84 -12.59 10.00
C GLY A 17 2.40 -11.31 9.29
N GLN A 18 1.29 -10.71 9.74
CA GLN A 18 0.79 -9.44 9.20
C GLN A 18 1.80 -8.30 9.38
N ARG A 19 2.50 -8.27 10.53
CA ARG A 19 3.55 -7.28 10.79
C ARG A 19 4.77 -7.47 9.87
N VAL A 20 5.20 -8.71 9.64
CA VAL A 20 6.32 -9.02 8.73
C VAL A 20 5.97 -8.66 7.28
N VAL A 21 4.77 -9.00 6.84
CA VAL A 21 4.26 -8.62 5.50
C VAL A 21 4.23 -7.10 5.36
N HIS A 22 3.69 -6.40 6.35
CA HIS A 22 3.61 -4.95 6.33
C HIS A 22 4.99 -4.28 6.33
N ALA A 23 5.94 -4.77 7.13
CA ALA A 23 7.31 -4.27 7.13
C ALA A 23 7.99 -4.49 5.76
N THR A 24 7.77 -5.66 5.15
CA THR A 24 8.30 -5.97 3.80
C THR A 24 7.71 -5.05 2.74
N LEU A 25 6.40 -4.82 2.80
CA LEU A 25 5.71 -3.85 1.93
C LEU A 25 6.27 -2.44 2.11
N ALA A 26 6.42 -1.98 3.35
CA ALA A 26 6.91 -0.64 3.64
C ALA A 26 8.35 -0.43 3.14
N ILE A 27 9.25 -1.39 3.39
CA ILE A 27 10.65 -1.30 2.95
C ILE A 27 10.74 -1.29 1.43
N SER A 28 10.07 -2.23 0.75
CA SER A 28 10.08 -2.29 -0.72
C SER A 28 9.44 -1.07 -1.36
N PHE A 29 8.34 -0.56 -0.79
CA PHE A 29 7.71 0.69 -1.20
C PHE A 29 8.66 1.88 -1.05
N LEU A 30 9.36 2.04 0.08
CA LEU A 30 10.28 3.16 0.26
C LEU A 30 11.46 3.09 -0.71
N MET A 31 12.01 1.90 -0.97
CA MET A 31 13.03 1.71 -2.01
C MET A 31 12.52 2.16 -3.38
N LEU A 32 11.31 1.74 -3.76
CA LEU A 32 10.68 2.10 -5.03
C LEU A 32 10.37 3.59 -5.12
N LEU A 33 9.80 4.18 -4.07
CA LEU A 33 9.46 5.60 -4.00
C LEU A 33 10.69 6.46 -4.23
N PHE A 34 11.76 6.26 -3.45
CA PHE A 34 12.94 7.11 -3.56
C PHE A 34 13.67 6.93 -4.89
N THR A 35 13.82 5.69 -5.36
CA THR A 35 14.48 5.45 -6.66
C THR A 35 13.61 5.92 -7.83
N GLY A 36 12.29 5.80 -7.74
CA GLY A 36 11.34 6.32 -8.72
C GLY A 36 11.38 7.85 -8.79
N LEU A 37 11.39 8.54 -7.64
CA LEU A 37 11.54 10.00 -7.59
C LEU A 37 12.87 10.46 -8.20
N MET A 38 13.97 9.75 -7.97
CA MET A 38 15.26 10.05 -8.62
C MET A 38 15.21 9.91 -10.15
N ILE A 39 14.39 9.00 -10.68
CA ILE A 39 14.25 8.76 -12.12
C ILE A 39 13.27 9.75 -12.77
N LEU A 40 12.16 10.06 -12.09
CA LEU A 40 11.04 10.82 -12.63
C LEU A 40 11.15 12.33 -12.37
N TRP A 41 11.59 12.75 -11.18
CA TRP A 41 11.51 14.15 -10.74
C TRP A 41 12.78 14.92 -11.12
N PRO A 42 12.73 15.94 -12.03
CA PRO A 42 13.93 16.60 -12.54
C PRO A 42 14.93 17.14 -11.49
N PRO A 43 14.51 17.72 -10.34
CA PRO A 43 15.43 18.15 -9.29
C PRO A 43 16.27 17.02 -8.67
N MET A 44 15.83 15.77 -8.76
CA MET A 44 16.55 14.60 -8.24
C MET A 44 17.28 13.81 -9.32
N ALA A 45 17.16 14.19 -10.60
CA ALA A 45 17.71 13.42 -11.73
C ALA A 45 19.23 13.21 -11.66
N GLY A 46 19.97 14.14 -11.03
CA GLY A 46 21.41 13.99 -10.79
C GLY A 46 21.76 12.78 -9.92
N LEU A 47 20.87 12.37 -9.01
CA LEU A 47 21.06 11.20 -8.14
C LEU A 47 20.83 9.88 -8.89
N ALA A 48 20.15 9.92 -10.03
CA ALA A 48 19.98 8.76 -10.91
C ALA A 48 21.14 8.58 -11.90
N ALA A 49 22.09 9.52 -11.93
CA ALA A 49 23.25 9.43 -12.82
C ALA A 49 24.04 8.13 -12.58
N GLY A 50 24.46 7.47 -13.66
CA GLY A 50 25.19 6.20 -13.58
C GLY A 50 24.30 4.95 -13.46
N GLY A 51 22.97 5.08 -13.41
CA GLY A 51 22.04 3.95 -13.58
C GLY A 51 21.83 3.05 -12.35
N THR A 52 22.56 3.29 -11.26
CA THR A 52 22.41 2.55 -10.00
C THR A 52 21.00 2.64 -9.42
N SER A 53 20.35 3.81 -9.50
CA SER A 53 18.96 3.99 -9.08
C SER A 53 18.01 3.02 -9.79
N GLY A 54 18.18 2.81 -11.10
CA GLY A 54 17.38 1.87 -11.88
C GLY A 54 17.64 0.40 -11.52
N ILE A 55 18.85 0.04 -11.08
CA ILE A 55 19.13 -1.30 -10.55
C ILE A 55 18.42 -1.50 -9.21
N ILE A 56 18.57 -0.55 -8.28
CA ILE A 56 17.94 -0.62 -6.95
C ILE A 56 16.42 -0.62 -7.08
N HIS A 57 15.86 0.18 -7.99
CA HIS A 57 14.42 0.20 -8.28
C HIS A 57 13.90 -1.17 -8.68
N ARG A 58 14.62 -1.87 -9.58
CA ARG A 58 14.28 -3.23 -10.02
C ARG A 58 14.37 -4.27 -8.90
N VAL A 59 15.37 -4.16 -8.01
CA VAL A 59 15.44 -4.99 -6.79
C VAL A 59 14.25 -4.72 -5.87
N GLY A 60 13.92 -3.45 -5.64
CA GLY A 60 12.72 -3.05 -4.89
C GLY A 60 11.43 -3.58 -5.51
N ALA A 61 11.32 -3.57 -6.84
CA ALA A 61 10.16 -4.08 -7.56
C ALA A 61 9.97 -5.59 -7.35
N ILE A 62 11.06 -6.37 -7.38
CA ILE A 62 11.01 -7.81 -7.10
C ILE A 62 10.51 -8.07 -5.67
N LEU A 63 11.04 -7.33 -4.68
CA LEU A 63 10.59 -7.44 -3.28
C LEU A 63 9.12 -7.07 -3.13
N PHE A 64 8.68 -5.99 -3.79
CA PHE A 64 7.29 -5.52 -3.75
C PHE A 64 6.33 -6.55 -4.38
N MET A 65 6.68 -7.10 -5.54
CA MET A 65 5.90 -8.16 -6.20
C MET A 65 5.83 -9.45 -5.37
N ALA A 66 6.81 -9.71 -4.50
CA ALA A 66 6.80 -10.86 -3.61
C ALA A 66 5.87 -10.70 -2.39
N VAL A 67 5.46 -9.47 -2.03
CA VAL A 67 4.60 -9.20 -0.86
C VAL A 67 3.28 -10.00 -0.87
N PRO A 68 2.45 -10.01 -1.92
CA PRO A 68 1.21 -10.80 -1.91
C PRO A 68 1.48 -12.30 -1.77
N ILE A 69 2.57 -12.80 -2.38
CA ILE A 69 2.98 -14.20 -2.27
C ILE A 69 3.37 -14.52 -0.82
N LEU A 70 4.19 -13.66 -0.19
CA LEU A 70 4.58 -13.77 1.20
C LEU A 70 3.36 -13.77 2.14
N TYR A 71 2.38 -12.89 1.88
CA TYR A 71 1.17 -12.84 2.70
C TYR A 71 0.36 -14.13 2.59
N LEU A 72 0.25 -14.70 1.38
CA LEU A 72 -0.37 -16.01 1.16
C LEU A 72 0.43 -17.19 1.73
N ILE A 73 1.69 -17.02 2.12
CA ILE A 73 2.45 -18.08 2.79
C ILE A 73 2.28 -17.97 4.30
N VAL A 74 2.42 -16.76 4.85
CA VAL A 74 2.53 -16.54 6.29
C VAL A 74 1.16 -16.36 6.96
N ASP A 75 0.17 -15.79 6.27
CA ASP A 75 -1.18 -15.58 6.84
C ASP A 75 -2.28 -15.51 5.75
N ARG A 76 -2.55 -16.65 5.11
CA ARG A 76 -3.60 -16.81 4.08
C ARG A 76 -4.97 -16.29 4.53
N ARG A 77 -5.32 -16.58 5.78
CA ARG A 77 -6.62 -16.20 6.35
C ARG A 77 -6.70 -14.68 6.50
N GLY A 78 -5.67 -14.06 7.09
CA GLY A 78 -5.58 -12.61 7.23
C GLY A 78 -5.55 -11.90 5.87
N ALA A 79 -4.88 -12.47 4.86
CA ALA A 79 -4.88 -11.94 3.50
C ALA A 79 -6.29 -11.91 2.89
N LYS A 80 -7.04 -13.02 3.01
CA LYS A 80 -8.42 -13.12 2.52
C LYS A 80 -9.35 -12.17 3.28
N GLU A 81 -9.27 -12.13 4.61
CA GLU A 81 -10.08 -11.24 5.45
C GLU A 81 -9.81 -9.77 5.10
N LEU A 82 -8.55 -9.38 4.97
CA LEU A 82 -8.16 -8.03 4.58
C LEU A 82 -8.72 -7.65 3.21
N LEU A 83 -8.56 -8.53 2.22
CA LEU A 83 -9.03 -8.28 0.86
C LEU A 83 -10.56 -8.13 0.83
N VAL A 84 -11.30 -9.06 1.43
CA VAL A 84 -12.76 -9.01 1.46
C VAL A 84 -13.25 -7.77 2.20
N GLU A 85 -12.72 -7.47 3.39
CA GLU A 85 -13.15 -6.28 4.15
C GLU A 85 -12.84 -4.97 3.42
N SER A 86 -11.75 -4.88 2.66
CA SER A 86 -11.39 -3.66 1.91
C SER A 86 -12.40 -3.31 0.82
N PHE A 87 -13.06 -4.31 0.26
CA PHE A 87 -14.04 -4.16 -0.83
C PHE A 87 -15.49 -4.37 -0.39
N THR A 88 -15.76 -4.55 0.90
CA THR A 88 -17.11 -4.75 1.44
C THR A 88 -17.52 -3.58 2.33
N TYR A 89 -18.57 -2.87 1.90
CA TYR A 89 -19.11 -1.70 2.58
C TYR A 89 -20.55 -1.96 3.03
N ASP A 90 -20.87 -1.55 4.25
CA ASP A 90 -22.21 -1.62 4.83
C ASP A 90 -22.78 -0.22 5.14
N LYS A 91 -23.96 -0.20 5.77
CA LYS A 91 -24.65 1.04 6.14
C LYS A 91 -23.87 1.90 7.14
N ASP A 92 -23.09 1.28 8.01
CA ASP A 92 -22.32 1.96 9.05
C ASP A 92 -21.07 2.59 8.42
N ASP A 93 -20.47 1.95 7.42
CA ASP A 93 -19.40 2.55 6.60
C ASP A 93 -19.90 3.79 5.85
N LEU A 94 -21.09 3.73 5.27
CA LEU A 94 -21.71 4.87 4.59
C LEU A 94 -22.01 6.02 5.56
N ALA A 95 -22.44 5.69 6.79
CA ALA A 95 -22.60 6.68 7.85
C ALA A 95 -21.24 7.28 8.26
N TRP A 96 -20.19 6.47 8.32
CA TRP A 96 -18.83 6.90 8.66
C TRP A 96 -18.33 7.94 7.66
N PHE A 97 -18.54 7.75 6.37
CA PHE A 97 -18.13 8.72 5.34
C PHE A 97 -18.79 10.09 5.52
N LYS A 98 -20.04 10.16 6.00
CA LYS A 98 -20.71 11.43 6.30
C LYS A 98 -20.05 12.18 7.48
N HIS A 99 -19.34 11.45 8.34
CA HIS A 99 -18.65 11.97 9.53
C HIS A 99 -17.12 11.95 9.37
N MET A 100 -16.62 11.70 8.17
CA MET A 100 -15.18 11.56 7.94
C MET A 100 -14.41 12.84 8.27
N GLY A 101 -15.00 14.02 8.02
CA GLY A 101 -14.37 15.31 8.31
C GLY A 101 -14.02 15.51 9.80
N GLN A 102 -14.93 15.14 10.71
CA GLN A 102 -14.64 15.22 12.16
C GLN A 102 -13.53 14.25 12.57
N TYR A 103 -13.53 13.04 11.99
CA TYR A 103 -12.49 12.04 12.24
C TYR A 103 -11.11 12.54 11.81
N PHE A 104 -11.01 13.19 10.64
CA PHE A 104 -9.75 13.79 10.16
C PHE A 104 -9.24 14.93 11.04
N LEU A 105 -10.14 15.64 11.73
CA LEU A 105 -9.77 16.67 12.72
C LEU A 105 -9.41 16.08 14.09
N GLY A 106 -9.33 14.75 14.21
CA GLY A 106 -8.99 14.05 15.47
C GLY A 106 -10.20 13.79 16.38
N HIS A 107 -11.42 14.13 15.96
CA HIS A 107 -12.62 13.91 16.75
C HIS A 107 -13.23 12.54 16.43
N ALA A 108 -12.78 11.50 17.15
CA ALA A 108 -13.27 10.14 17.00
C ALA A 108 -14.51 9.81 17.87
N VAL A 109 -14.87 10.70 18.81
CA VAL A 109 -16.04 10.53 19.69
C VAL A 109 -17.33 10.68 18.88
N GLY A 110 -18.29 9.79 19.11
CA GLY A 110 -19.59 9.84 18.41
C GLY A 110 -19.54 9.37 16.95
N MET A 111 -18.42 8.79 16.50
CA MET A 111 -18.38 8.13 15.20
C MET A 111 -19.35 6.94 15.14
N PRO A 112 -19.91 6.63 13.96
CA PRO A 112 -20.71 5.42 13.77
C PRO A 112 -19.95 4.15 14.18
N PRO A 113 -20.66 3.03 14.41
CA PRO A 113 -20.05 1.73 14.66
C PRO A 113 -18.99 1.40 13.61
N GLN A 114 -17.85 0.88 14.06
CA GLN A 114 -16.72 0.52 13.20
C GLN A 114 -16.37 -0.94 13.46
N GLY A 115 -16.12 -1.70 12.39
CA GLY A 115 -15.59 -3.05 12.49
C GLY A 115 -14.09 -3.05 12.85
N ARG A 116 -13.42 -4.15 12.52
CA ARG A 116 -11.95 -4.27 12.63
C ARG A 116 -11.23 -3.16 11.84
N LEU A 117 -11.78 -2.82 10.68
CA LEU A 117 -11.39 -1.70 9.85
C LEU A 117 -12.55 -0.71 9.78
N ASN A 118 -12.25 0.57 9.92
CA ASN A 118 -13.22 1.62 9.61
C ASN A 118 -13.29 1.88 8.10
N ALA A 119 -14.32 2.61 7.65
CA ALA A 119 -14.54 2.84 6.22
C ALA A 119 -13.36 3.52 5.52
N GLY A 120 -12.69 4.47 6.18
CA GLY A 120 -11.47 5.10 5.66
C GLY A 120 -10.31 4.13 5.50
N GLN A 121 -10.11 3.21 6.44
CA GLN A 121 -9.11 2.15 6.35
C GLN A 121 -9.43 1.16 5.23
N LYS A 122 -10.71 0.76 5.07
CA LYS A 122 -11.15 -0.08 3.95
C LYS A 122 -10.83 0.58 2.61
N LEU A 123 -11.17 1.87 2.47
CA LEU A 123 -10.91 2.66 1.27
C LEU A 123 -9.41 2.76 0.99
N HIS A 124 -8.60 3.07 2.00
CA HIS A 124 -7.15 3.12 1.87
C HIS A 124 -6.57 1.77 1.44
N HIS A 125 -7.01 0.66 2.05
CA HIS A 125 -6.51 -0.67 1.71
C HIS A 125 -6.91 -1.09 0.29
N ALA A 126 -8.16 -0.80 -0.12
CA ALA A 126 -8.62 -1.04 -1.49
C ALA A 126 -7.80 -0.21 -2.49
N GLY A 127 -7.56 1.07 -2.18
CA GLY A 127 -6.70 1.96 -2.97
C GLY A 127 -5.31 1.39 -3.15
N VAL A 128 -4.64 1.01 -2.05
CA VAL A 128 -3.30 0.39 -2.08
C VAL A 128 -3.30 -0.88 -2.93
N VAL A 129 -4.31 -1.75 -2.83
CA VAL A 129 -4.38 -2.97 -3.66
C VAL A 129 -4.47 -2.62 -5.15
N ILE A 130 -5.33 -1.66 -5.52
CA ILE A 130 -5.53 -1.25 -6.91
C ILE A 130 -4.27 -0.59 -7.46
N THR A 131 -3.72 0.42 -6.77
CA THR A 131 -2.54 1.16 -7.23
C THR A 131 -1.30 0.28 -7.26
N SER A 132 -1.15 -0.64 -6.30
CA SER A 132 -0.07 -1.65 -6.33
C SER A 132 -0.19 -2.57 -7.54
N ALA A 133 -1.40 -2.96 -7.93
CA ALA A 133 -1.59 -3.79 -9.12
C ALA A 133 -1.25 -3.00 -10.41
N THR A 134 -1.73 -1.76 -10.53
CA THR A 134 -1.50 -0.94 -11.73
C THR A 134 -0.03 -0.54 -11.89
N VAL A 135 0.67 -0.20 -10.80
CA VAL A 135 2.11 0.12 -10.85
C VAL A 135 2.95 -1.11 -11.23
N VAL A 136 2.61 -2.29 -10.72
CA VAL A 136 3.31 -3.55 -11.05
C VAL A 136 3.08 -3.91 -12.52
N ILE A 137 1.84 -3.88 -13.00
CA ILE A 137 1.51 -4.25 -14.38
C ILE A 137 2.19 -3.30 -15.37
N SER A 138 2.07 -2.00 -15.17
CA SER A 138 2.73 -1.00 -16.01
C SER A 138 4.26 -1.11 -15.96
N GLY A 139 4.84 -1.36 -14.79
CA GLY A 139 6.27 -1.57 -14.60
C GLY A 139 6.79 -2.81 -15.33
N ILE A 140 6.05 -3.92 -15.32
CA ILE A 140 6.39 -5.13 -16.08
C ILE A 140 6.42 -4.84 -17.58
N PHE A 141 5.43 -4.09 -18.10
CA PHE A 141 5.41 -3.68 -19.51
C PHE A 141 6.61 -2.81 -19.87
N MET A 142 6.96 -1.84 -19.04
CA MET A 142 8.15 -1.00 -19.25
C MET A 142 9.46 -1.79 -19.16
N TRP A 143 9.53 -2.81 -18.28
CA TRP A 143 10.73 -3.60 -18.08
C TRP A 143 10.94 -4.62 -19.21
N TYR A 144 9.93 -5.42 -19.56
CA TYR A 144 10.09 -6.56 -20.46
C TYR A 144 9.53 -6.34 -21.87
N ALA A 145 8.54 -5.47 -22.04
CA ALA A 145 7.85 -5.26 -23.32
C ALA A 145 8.26 -3.96 -24.04
N LYS A 146 9.28 -3.24 -23.55
CA LYS A 146 9.73 -1.97 -24.14
C LYS A 146 9.99 -2.06 -25.65
N GLY A 147 10.56 -3.17 -26.12
CA GLY A 147 10.87 -3.36 -27.54
C GLY A 147 9.65 -3.61 -28.44
N SER A 148 8.53 -4.07 -27.87
CA SER A 148 7.32 -4.45 -28.61
C SER A 148 6.17 -3.45 -28.51
N LEU A 149 6.21 -2.51 -27.55
CA LEU A 149 5.11 -1.57 -27.28
C LEU A 149 5.01 -0.40 -28.28
N GLY A 150 6.07 -0.13 -29.04
CA GLY A 150 6.18 1.11 -29.81
C GLY A 150 6.19 2.36 -28.92
N ALA A 151 6.26 3.54 -29.53
CA ALA A 151 6.34 4.81 -28.78
C ALA A 151 5.08 5.07 -27.94
N THR A 152 3.90 4.91 -28.53
CA THR A 152 2.61 5.16 -27.85
C THR A 152 2.39 4.18 -26.69
N GLY A 153 2.63 2.89 -26.90
CA GLY A 153 2.43 1.88 -25.84
C GLY A 153 3.39 2.09 -24.67
N LEU A 154 4.65 2.45 -24.95
CA LEU A 154 5.62 2.77 -23.90
C LEU A 154 5.21 4.04 -23.13
N ALA A 155 4.75 5.08 -23.81
CA ALA A 155 4.26 6.30 -23.18
C ALA A 155 3.04 6.01 -22.28
N MET A 156 2.08 5.21 -22.76
CA MET A 156 0.93 4.81 -21.95
C MET A 156 1.34 4.02 -20.70
N ALA A 157 2.26 3.06 -20.84
CA ALA A 157 2.76 2.28 -19.70
C ALA A 157 3.47 3.19 -18.68
N ALA A 158 4.31 4.12 -19.14
CA ALA A 158 4.97 5.09 -18.27
C ALA A 158 3.96 5.99 -17.55
N THR A 159 2.98 6.56 -18.26
CA THR A 159 1.94 7.40 -17.65
C THR A 159 1.14 6.64 -16.59
N ILE A 160 0.74 5.40 -16.86
CA ILE A 160 0.02 4.58 -15.86
C ILE A 160 0.91 4.30 -14.65
N HIS A 161 2.20 4.01 -14.87
CA HIS A 161 3.15 3.77 -13.80
C HIS A 161 3.30 4.98 -12.89
N ASP A 162 3.53 6.15 -13.48
CA ASP A 162 3.75 7.41 -12.77
C ASP A 162 2.48 7.85 -12.02
N LEU A 163 1.30 7.72 -12.63
CA LEU A 163 0.02 8.03 -11.97
C LEU A 163 -0.32 7.07 -10.82
N SER A 164 0.13 5.81 -10.90
CA SER A 164 -0.12 4.83 -9.82
C SER A 164 0.68 5.12 -8.54
N MET A 165 1.60 6.09 -8.60
CA MET A 165 2.44 6.52 -7.47
C MET A 165 1.92 7.79 -6.76
N LEU A 166 0.86 8.43 -7.29
CA LEU A 166 0.19 9.60 -6.70
C LEU A 166 -0.89 9.17 -5.69
#